data_AF-A0A7X7VEN7-F1
#
_entry.id   AF-A0A7X7VEN7-F1
#
_cell.length_a   1.000
_cell.length_b   1.000
_cell.length_c   1.000
_cell.angle_alpha   90.00
_cell.angle_beta   90.00
_cell.angle_gamma   90.00
#
_symmetry.space_group_name_H-M   'P 1'
#
loop_
_entity.id
_entity.type
_entity.pdbx_description
1 polymer ?
#
loop_
_entity_poly.entity_id
_entity_poly.type
_entity_poly.pdbx_seq_one_letter_code
_entity_poly.pdbx_strand_id
1 'polypeptide(L)'
;MARPRATLLLALAAVCLAACGRKGPLELPSGRAPMPTADLAAAVEGGEVVLSWTNPTKTLAGRPLRELAAVEIWVFEAGLPAAGAVPAAAEVERTARAAAKVPA
;
A
#
# COMPACT_ATOMS: atom_id res chain seq x y z
N MET A 1 30.38 -53.90 10.68
CA MET A 1 31.30 -52.77 10.42
C MET A 1 30.61 -51.80 9.47
N ALA A 2 29.87 -50.83 10.00
CA ALA A 2 29.32 -49.76 9.17
C ALA A 2 30.49 -48.97 8.57
N ARG A 3 30.58 -48.93 7.25
CA ARG A 3 31.67 -48.25 6.54
C ARG A 3 31.49 -46.74 6.77
N PRO A 4 32.35 -46.06 7.54
CA PRO A 4 32.11 -44.68 7.99
C PRO A 4 31.90 -43.71 6.83
N ARG A 5 32.51 -44.00 5.67
CA ARG A 5 32.33 -43.26 4.42
C ARG A 5 30.92 -43.37 3.83
N ALA A 6 30.31 -44.54 3.91
CA ALA A 6 28.95 -44.77 3.40
C ALA A 6 27.91 -44.04 4.28
N THR A 7 28.12 -44.05 5.60
CA THR A 7 27.27 -43.32 6.54
C THR A 7 27.38 -41.81 6.34
N LEU A 8 28.60 -41.29 6.09
CA LEU A 8 28.84 -39.88 5.80
C LEU A 8 28.17 -39.43 4.50
N LEU A 9 28.29 -40.23 3.43
CA LEU A 9 27.67 -39.93 2.13
C LEU A 9 26.14 -39.94 2.22
N LEU A 10 25.57 -40.89 2.96
CA LEU A 10 24.12 -40.98 3.15
C LEU A 10 23.59 -39.78 3.96
N ALA A 11 24.31 -39.36 5.00
CA ALA A 11 23.97 -38.19 5.80
C ALA A 11 24.04 -36.90 4.97
N LEU A 12 25.08 -36.73 4.14
CA LEU A 12 25.22 -35.57 3.27
C LEU A 12 24.11 -35.49 2.23
N ALA A 13 23.76 -36.62 1.61
CA ALA A 13 22.64 -36.70 0.67
C ALA A 13 21.29 -36.35 1.32
N ALA A 14 21.06 -36.80 2.57
CA ALA A 14 19.86 -36.46 3.33
C ALA A 14 19.75 -34.95 3.64
N VAL A 15 20.87 -34.30 3.98
CA VAL A 15 20.91 -32.84 4.21
C VAL A 15 20.65 -32.06 2.93
N CYS A 16 21.21 -32.49 1.79
CA CYS A 16 20.98 -31.85 0.49
C CYS A 16 19.52 -31.98 0.03
N LEU A 17 18.83 -33.08 0.34
CA LEU A 17 17.41 -33.27 0.01
C LEU A 17 16.48 -32.37 0.85
N ALA A 18 16.86 -32.04 2.10
CA ALA A 18 16.09 -31.14 2.96
C ALA A 18 16.27 -29.65 2.61
N ALA A 19 17.30 -29.29 1.84
CA ALA A 19 17.61 -27.92 1.44
C ALA A 19 17.02 -27.52 0.07
N CYS A 20 16.04 -28.27 -0.44
CA CYS A 20 15.36 -27.99 -1.71
C CYS A 20 14.56 -26.67 -1.63
N GLY A 21 15.24 -25.55 -1.91
CA GLY A 21 14.81 -24.24 -2.39
C GLY A 21 13.32 -23.91 -2.44
N ARG A 22 12.58 -24.01 -1.31
CA ARG A 22 11.21 -23.50 -1.25
C ARG A 22 11.27 -21.99 -1.35
N LYS A 23 10.87 -21.45 -2.51
CA LYS A 23 10.69 -20.01 -2.71
C LYS A 23 9.64 -19.53 -1.70
N GLY A 24 10.01 -18.56 -0.88
CA GLY A 24 9.08 -17.90 0.04
C GLY A 24 7.95 -17.19 -0.72
N PRO A 25 6.86 -16.82 -0.02
CA PRO A 25 5.79 -16.05 -0.62
C PRO A 25 6.31 -14.73 -1.20
N LEU A 26 5.68 -14.28 -2.28
CA LEU A 26 5.99 -12.98 -2.88
C LEU A 26 5.43 -11.88 -1.98
N GLU A 27 6.30 -11.17 -1.27
CA GLU A 27 5.94 -9.96 -0.54
C GLU A 27 6.08 -8.75 -1.47
N LEU A 28 4.98 -7.99 -1.61
CA LEU A 28 5.04 -6.71 -2.30
C LEU A 28 5.93 -5.75 -1.49
N PRO A 29 6.81 -4.97 -2.15
CA PRO A 29 7.58 -3.93 -1.47
C PRO A 29 6.61 -2.96 -0.76
N SER A 30 6.61 -2.99 0.57
CA SER A 30 5.77 -2.12 1.37
C SER A 30 6.22 -0.66 1.22
N GLY A 31 5.26 0.27 1.35
CA GLY A 31 5.56 1.69 1.45
C GLY A 31 5.85 2.44 0.15
N ARG A 32 5.42 1.92 -1.02
CA ARG A 32 5.39 2.70 -2.28
C ARG A 32 4.24 3.70 -2.36
N ALA A 33 3.19 3.54 -1.55
CA ALA A 33 2.06 4.47 -1.57
C ALA A 33 2.53 5.89 -1.20
N PRO A 34 1.93 6.94 -1.79
CA PRO A 34 2.18 8.33 -1.38
C PRO A 34 1.87 8.53 0.10
N MET A 35 2.58 9.45 0.74
CA MET A 35 2.16 9.99 2.04
C MET A 35 0.82 10.73 1.92
N PRO A 36 0.10 10.96 3.04
CA PRO A 36 -1.06 11.84 3.05
C PRO A 36 -0.75 13.22 2.47
N THR A 37 -1.72 13.83 1.79
CA THR A 37 -1.66 15.24 1.40
C THR A 37 -1.63 16.13 2.64
N ALA A 38 -1.02 17.30 2.52
CA ALA A 38 -1.02 18.32 3.56
C ALA A 38 -1.96 19.47 3.19
N ASP A 39 -2.29 20.32 4.17
CA ASP A 39 -3.01 21.59 3.97
C ASP A 39 -4.34 21.45 3.23
N LEU A 40 -5.04 20.31 3.41
CA LEU A 40 -6.35 20.09 2.80
C LEU A 40 -7.37 21.07 3.37
N ALA A 41 -7.89 21.94 2.52
CA ALA A 41 -8.93 22.91 2.83
C ALA A 41 -10.05 22.87 1.80
N ALA A 42 -11.23 23.35 2.21
CA ALA A 42 -12.41 23.47 1.37
C ALA A 42 -13.01 24.86 1.52
N ALA A 43 -13.37 25.49 0.40
CA ALA A 43 -14.08 26.77 0.34
C ALA A 43 -15.30 26.65 -0.58
N VAL A 44 -16.37 27.37 -0.27
CA VAL A 44 -17.57 27.41 -1.15
C VAL A 44 -17.50 28.67 -1.98
N GLU A 45 -17.46 28.51 -3.30
CA GLU A 45 -17.37 29.60 -4.26
C GLU A 45 -18.34 29.36 -5.41
N GLY A 46 -19.23 30.32 -5.71
CA GLY A 46 -20.11 30.22 -6.88
C GLY A 46 -21.10 29.05 -6.90
N GLY A 47 -21.36 28.42 -5.76
CA GLY A 47 -22.18 27.19 -5.67
C GLY A 47 -21.39 25.89 -5.83
N GLU A 48 -20.07 25.99 -5.93
CA GLU A 48 -19.14 24.86 -5.97
C GLU A 48 -18.33 24.76 -4.68
N VAL A 49 -17.75 23.58 -4.42
CA VAL A 49 -16.77 23.38 -3.35
C VAL A 49 -15.39 23.30 -3.98
N VAL A 50 -14.56 24.31 -3.71
CA VAL A 50 -13.17 24.38 -4.13
C VAL A 50 -12.31 23.71 -3.06
N LEU A 51 -11.61 22.64 -3.45
CA LEU A 51 -10.64 21.95 -2.61
C LEU A 51 -9.23 22.45 -2.92
N SER A 52 -8.44 22.74 -1.89
CA SER A 52 -7.02 23.06 -2.01
C SER A 52 -6.19 22.15 -1.11
N TRP A 53 -5.01 21.74 -1.57
CA TRP A 53 -4.11 20.85 -0.83
C TRP A 53 -2.67 20.94 -1.36
N THR A 54 -1.74 20.44 -0.57
CA THR A 54 -0.33 20.24 -0.95
C THR A 54 -0.11 18.76 -1.31
N ASN A 55 0.35 18.51 -2.53
CA ASN A 55 0.67 17.16 -3.01
C ASN A 55 1.80 16.51 -2.19
N PRO A 56 1.74 15.18 -1.95
CA PRO A 56 2.81 14.48 -1.25
C PRO A 56 4.08 14.43 -2.10
N THR A 57 5.23 14.62 -1.47
CA THR A 57 6.55 14.55 -2.12
C THR A 57 7.31 13.27 -1.79
N LYS A 58 6.75 12.43 -0.91
CA LYS A 58 7.37 11.21 -0.41
C LYS A 58 6.37 10.05 -0.37
N THR A 59 6.90 8.84 -0.43
CA THR A 59 6.15 7.61 -0.17
C THR A 59 6.12 7.31 1.33
N LEU A 60 5.28 6.38 1.77
CA LEU A 60 5.22 5.92 3.16
C LEU A 60 6.57 5.35 3.66
N ALA A 61 7.44 4.88 2.76
CA ALA A 61 8.81 4.47 3.08
C ALA A 61 9.80 5.66 3.20
N GLY A 62 9.33 6.91 3.16
CA GLY A 62 10.16 8.12 3.23
C GLY A 62 10.98 8.42 1.97
N ARG A 63 10.83 7.62 0.91
CA ARG A 63 11.51 7.82 -0.37
C ARG A 63 10.84 8.95 -1.15
N PRO A 64 11.58 9.72 -1.98
CA PRO A 64 10.96 10.69 -2.88
C PRO A 64 9.89 10.04 -3.77
N LEU A 65 8.71 10.65 -3.85
CA LEU A 65 7.66 10.25 -4.78
C LEU A 65 8.08 10.70 -6.18
N ARG A 66 8.35 9.74 -7.07
CA ARG A 66 8.83 10.04 -8.43
C ARG A 66 7.75 10.59 -9.33
N GLU A 67 6.55 10.03 -9.21
CA GLU A 67 5.41 10.35 -10.06
C GLU A 67 4.15 10.22 -9.19
N LEU A 68 3.34 11.27 -9.23
CA LEU A 68 1.95 11.21 -8.79
C LEU A 68 1.14 10.93 -10.05
N ALA A 69 0.33 9.86 -10.08
CA ALA A 69 -0.40 9.51 -11.30
C ALA A 69 -1.73 10.27 -11.41
N ALA A 70 -2.45 10.35 -10.29
CA ALA A 70 -3.72 11.05 -10.18
C ALA A 70 -4.05 11.32 -8.71
N VAL A 71 -4.94 12.29 -8.49
CA VAL A 71 -5.66 12.51 -7.25
C VAL A 71 -7.14 12.16 -7.49
N GLU A 72 -7.70 11.32 -6.63
CA GLU A 72 -9.12 10.95 -6.70
C GLU A 72 -9.86 11.54 -5.50
N ILE A 73 -10.99 12.20 -5.78
CA ILE A 73 -11.83 12.85 -4.78
C ILE A 73 -13.08 12.00 -4.63
N TRP A 74 -13.34 11.57 -3.39
CA TRP A 74 -14.45 10.68 -3.03
C TRP A 74 -15.41 11.40 -2.08
N VAL A 75 -16.71 11.24 -2.31
CA VAL A 75 -17.77 11.85 -1.51
C VAL A 75 -18.62 10.75 -0.90
N PHE A 76 -18.80 10.81 0.42
CA PHE A 76 -19.65 9.89 1.15
C PHE A 76 -21.05 10.49 1.28
N GLU A 77 -22.06 9.77 0.82
CA GLU A 77 -23.45 10.12 1.08
C GLU A 77 -23.78 9.81 2.55
N ALA A 78 -24.45 10.74 3.22
CA ALA A 78 -24.52 10.89 4.68
C ALA A 78 -24.46 9.59 5.51
N GLY A 79 -23.51 9.55 6.47
CA GLY A 79 -23.31 8.44 7.39
C GLY A 79 -21.90 8.30 7.96
N LEU A 80 -20.93 9.13 7.53
CA LEU A 80 -19.59 9.10 8.13
C LEU A 80 -19.62 9.57 9.59
N PRO A 81 -18.92 8.88 10.51
CA PRO A 81 -18.75 9.39 11.86
C PRO A 81 -18.08 10.77 11.80
N ALA A 82 -18.70 11.74 12.47
CA ALA A 82 -18.10 13.03 12.73
C ALA A 82 -16.76 12.80 13.43
N ALA A 83 -15.67 13.05 12.73
CA ALA A 83 -14.28 12.99 13.20
C ALA A 83 -13.86 11.70 13.94
N GLY A 84 -13.08 10.85 13.27
CA GLY A 84 -12.31 9.80 13.93
C GLY A 84 -12.16 8.55 13.07
N ALA A 85 -10.91 8.22 12.75
CA ALA A 85 -10.45 7.15 11.85
C ALA A 85 -10.64 7.41 10.35
N VAL A 86 -9.53 7.28 9.61
CA VAL A 86 -9.53 7.23 8.14
C VAL A 86 -10.19 5.90 7.74
N PRO A 87 -11.29 5.91 6.97
CA PRO A 87 -11.94 4.68 6.52
C PRO A 87 -10.98 3.84 5.69
N ALA A 88 -11.08 2.51 5.81
CA ALA A 88 -10.27 1.61 5.01
C ALA A 88 -10.59 1.80 3.52
N ALA A 89 -9.61 1.62 2.62
CA ALA A 89 -9.83 1.83 1.18
C ALA A 89 -11.03 1.05 0.62
N ALA A 90 -11.22 -0.20 1.06
CA ALA A 90 -12.35 -1.03 0.65
C ALA A 90 -13.72 -0.56 1.19
N GLU A 91 -13.72 0.21 2.27
CA GLU A 91 -14.93 0.86 2.79
C GLU A 91 -15.26 2.09 1.94
N VAL A 92 -14.26 2.92 1.62
CA VAL A 92 -14.41 4.07 0.73
C VAL A 92 -15.00 3.64 -0.61
N GLU A 93 -14.46 2.59 -1.22
CA GLU A 93 -14.95 2.11 -2.52
C GLU A 93 -16.40 1.60 -2.48
N ARG A 94 -16.87 1.14 -1.31
CA ARG A 94 -18.24 0.63 -1.13
C ARG A 94 -19.24 1.74 -0.84
N THR A 95 -18.84 2.75 -0.07
CA THR A 95 -19.75 3.73 0.54
C THR A 95 -19.60 5.13 -0.04
N ALA A 96 -18.48 5.44 -0.68
CA ALA A 96 -18.24 6.70 -1.33
C ALA A 96 -18.47 6.60 -2.85
N ARG A 97 -18.95 7.71 -3.40
CA ARG A 97 -18.98 7.94 -4.85
C ARG A 97 -17.72 8.70 -5.25
N ALA A 98 -17.10 8.29 -6.35
CA ALA A 98 -16.05 9.09 -6.99
C ALA A 98 -16.65 10.39 -7.54
N ALA A 99 -16.19 11.53 -7.04
CA ALA A 99 -16.63 12.86 -7.45
C ALA A 99 -15.75 13.44 -8.56
N ALA A 100 -14.44 13.22 -8.49
CA ALA A 100 -13.50 13.69 -9.50
C ALA A 100 -12.20 12.88 -9.52
N LYS A 101 -11.54 12.88 -10.67
CA LYS A 101 -10.18 12.36 -10.86
C LYS A 101 -9.34 13.42 -11.56
N VAL A 102 -8.32 13.91 -10.87
CA VAL A 102 -7.41 14.94 -11.34
C VAL A 102 -6.09 14.28 -11.73
N PRO A 103 -5.67 14.30 -13.01
CA PRO A 103 -4.33 13.87 -13.39
C PRO A 103 -3.30 14.83 -12.78
N ALA A 104 -2.15 14.31 -12.35
CA ALA A 104 -1.09 15.12 -11.76
C ALA A 104 -0.15 15.74 -12.81
#